data_AF-A0A1I8APW0-F1
#
_entry.id   AF-A0A1I8APW0-F1
#
_cell.length_a   1.000
_cell.length_b   1.000
_cell.length_c   1.000
_cell.angle_alpha   90.00
_cell.angle_beta   90.00
_cell.angle_gamma   90.00
#
_symmetry.space_group_name_H-M   'P 1'
#
loop_
_entity.id
_entity.type
_entity.pdbx_description
1 polymer ?
#
loop_
_entity_poly.entity_id
_entity_poly.type
_entity_poly.pdbx_seq_one_letter_code
_entity_poly.pdbx_strand_id
1 'polypeptide(L)'
;MEVRVLPVKFNRAYGDYQACAAKLLPMNYDQVRQARVGFPGGGIDLDADARARLDVIIDFLKADPTVNHIELDGHSDNSGNRLTNRDLSRRRALAVQDYLKAHGIPEEQITVRF
;
A
#
# COMPACT_ATOMS: atom_id res chain seq x y z
N MET A 1 -6.51 4.07 -46.23
CA MET A 1 -7.61 4.52 -45.35
C MET A 1 -6.99 5.40 -44.28
N GLU A 2 -7.40 6.67 -44.18
CA GLU A 2 -6.79 7.65 -43.26
C GLU A 2 -7.84 8.06 -42.22
N VAL A 3 -7.45 8.08 -40.94
CA VAL A 3 -8.29 8.55 -39.83
C VAL A 3 -7.70 9.85 -39.31
N ARG A 4 -8.50 10.92 -39.26
CA ARG A 4 -8.10 12.23 -38.73
C ARG A 4 -8.89 12.57 -37.48
N VAL A 5 -8.22 13.14 -36.49
CA VAL A 5 -8.85 13.65 -35.27
C VAL A 5 -8.93 15.18 -35.38
N LEU A 6 -10.12 15.75 -35.29
CA LEU A 6 -10.34 17.18 -35.46
C LEU A 6 -10.05 17.96 -34.16
N PRO A 7 -9.25 19.03 -34.18
CA PRO A 7 -8.84 19.75 -32.98
C PRO A 7 -9.86 20.77 -32.45
N VAL A 8 -11.07 20.84 -33.02
CA VAL A 8 -12.06 21.92 -32.78
C VAL A 8 -12.43 22.10 -31.29
N LYS A 9 -12.29 21.06 -30.46
CA LYS A 9 -12.49 21.13 -28.99
C LYS A 9 -11.27 20.66 -28.18
N PHE A 10 -10.09 20.60 -28.80
CA PHE A 10 -8.90 20.00 -28.21
C PHE A 10 -8.49 20.71 -26.91
N ASN A 11 -8.47 22.04 -26.88
CA ASN A 11 -8.00 22.78 -25.70
C ASN A 11 -8.79 22.47 -24.42
N ARG A 12 -10.12 22.34 -24.52
CA ARG A 12 -10.95 21.96 -23.38
C ARG A 12 -10.70 20.52 -22.95
N ALA A 13 -10.76 19.59 -23.89
CA ALA A 13 -10.52 18.17 -23.61
C ALA A 13 -9.10 17.92 -23.06
N TYR A 14 -8.12 18.68 -23.52
CA TYR A 14 -6.74 18.62 -23.04
C TYR A 14 -6.60 19.17 -21.63
N GLY A 15 -7.28 20.27 -21.29
CA GLY A 15 -7.34 20.77 -19.91
C GLY A 15 -7.99 19.75 -18.97
N ASP A 16 -9.10 19.14 -19.37
CA ASP A 16 -9.78 18.09 -18.61
C ASP A 16 -8.85 16.85 -18.44
N TYR A 17 -8.12 16.47 -19.49
CA TYR A 17 -7.13 15.41 -19.45
C TYR A 17 -5.98 15.71 -18.49
N GLN A 18 -5.41 16.91 -18.52
CA GLN A 18 -4.32 17.31 -17.60
C GLN A 18 -4.79 17.29 -16.15
N ALA A 19 -6.00 17.78 -15.88
CA ALA A 19 -6.60 17.73 -14.55
C ALA A 19 -6.87 16.30 -14.06
N CYS A 20 -7.18 15.38 -14.98
CA CYS A 20 -7.30 13.95 -14.70
C CYS A 20 -5.92 13.31 -14.43
N ALA A 21 -4.95 13.56 -15.31
CA ALA A 21 -3.60 13.00 -15.21
C ALA A 21 -2.87 13.45 -13.93
N ALA A 22 -3.14 14.66 -13.45
CA ALA A 22 -2.61 15.16 -12.18
C ALA A 22 -3.13 14.41 -10.94
N LYS A 23 -4.21 13.63 -11.07
CA LYS A 23 -4.79 12.81 -9.98
C LYS A 23 -4.36 11.34 -10.05
N LEU A 24 -3.46 10.99 -10.97
CA LEU A 24 -2.92 9.64 -11.03
C LEU A 24 -2.18 9.32 -9.73
N LEU A 25 -2.31 8.06 -9.30
CA LEU A 25 -1.59 7.57 -8.14
C LEU A 25 -0.07 7.69 -8.34
N PRO A 26 0.69 7.93 -7.26
CA PRO A 26 2.14 8.09 -7.35
C PRO A 26 2.88 6.79 -7.70
N MET A 27 2.22 5.64 -7.55
CA MET A 27 2.79 4.31 -7.79
C MET A 27 1.79 3.42 -8.55
N ASN A 28 2.33 2.54 -9.40
CA ASN A 28 1.56 1.51 -10.09
C ASN A 28 1.49 0.20 -9.29
N TYR A 29 0.74 -0.79 -9.79
CA TYR A 29 0.58 -2.09 -9.13
C TYR A 29 1.91 -2.79 -8.84
N ASP A 30 2.83 -2.82 -9.82
CA ASP A 30 4.13 -3.51 -9.66
C ASP A 30 4.99 -2.90 -8.53
N GLN A 31 4.80 -1.63 -8.25
CA GLN A 31 5.48 -0.92 -7.18
C GLN A 31 4.83 -1.12 -5.80
N VAL A 32 3.50 -1.32 -5.74
CA VAL A 32 2.78 -1.48 -4.45
C VAL A 32 2.54 -2.94 -4.06
N ARG A 33 2.60 -3.88 -5.01
CA ARG A 33 2.30 -5.31 -4.77
C ARG A 33 3.19 -5.96 -3.70
N GLN A 34 4.35 -5.38 -3.43
CA GLN A 34 5.27 -5.81 -2.37
C GLN A 34 5.86 -4.59 -1.67
N ALA A 35 5.52 -4.43 -0.40
CA ALA A 35 6.04 -3.35 0.43
C ALA A 35 6.79 -3.93 1.65
N ARG A 36 7.85 -3.25 2.05
CA ARG A 36 8.57 -3.53 3.29
C ARG A 36 8.26 -2.43 4.30
N VAL A 37 7.77 -2.83 5.47
CA VAL A 37 7.50 -1.94 6.60
C VAL A 37 8.55 -2.20 7.67
N GLY A 38 9.32 -1.17 8.00
CA GLY A 38 10.42 -1.25 8.96
C GLY A 38 9.99 -0.87 10.38
N PHE A 39 10.75 -1.36 11.35
CA PHE A 39 10.61 -1.01 12.78
C PHE A 39 11.99 -0.63 13.34
N PRO A 40 12.53 0.55 12.99
CA PRO A 40 13.90 0.92 13.34
C PRO A 40 14.14 1.02 14.85
N GLY A 41 13.11 1.34 15.63
CA GLY A 41 13.18 1.34 17.09
C GLY A 41 13.21 -0.04 17.74
N GLY A 42 13.19 -1.13 16.94
CA GLY A 42 13.19 -2.51 17.43
C GLY A 42 11.86 -2.98 18.03
N GLY A 43 10.95 -2.07 18.35
CA GLY A 43 9.62 -2.37 18.87
C GLY A 43 8.58 -2.72 17.80
N ILE A 44 7.36 -2.27 18.06
CA ILE A 44 6.15 -2.52 17.24
C ILE A 44 5.52 -1.22 16.74
N ASP A 45 6.12 -0.08 17.06
CA ASP A 45 5.59 1.22 16.67
C ASP A 45 5.90 1.48 15.19
N LEU A 46 4.87 1.84 14.44
CA LEU A 46 5.00 2.33 13.08
C LEU A 46 5.55 3.75 13.13
N ASP A 47 6.66 4.03 12.47
CA ASP A 47 7.18 5.38 12.35
C ASP A 47 6.47 6.15 11.20
N ALA A 48 6.94 7.37 10.92
CA ALA A 48 6.36 8.19 9.85
C ALA A 48 6.55 7.56 8.46
N ASP A 49 7.71 6.92 8.21
CA ASP A 49 8.02 6.30 6.92
C ASP A 49 7.20 5.04 6.69
N ALA A 50 7.01 4.23 7.74
CA ALA A 50 6.14 3.06 7.75
C ALA A 50 4.69 3.46 7.44
N ARG A 51 4.16 4.48 8.13
CA ARG A 51 2.81 5.00 7.87
C ARG A 51 2.66 5.52 6.44
N ALA A 52 3.59 6.35 5.97
CA ALA A 52 3.54 6.88 4.61
C ALA A 52 3.52 5.77 3.54
N ARG A 53 4.27 4.68 3.75
CA ARG A 53 4.24 3.50 2.87
C ARG A 53 2.89 2.79 2.91
N LEU A 54 2.32 2.60 4.10
CA LEU A 54 1.01 1.96 4.26
C LEU A 54 -0.09 2.82 3.64
N ASP A 55 -0.02 4.14 3.76
CA ASP A 55 -1.00 5.06 3.17
C ASP A 55 -1.03 4.96 1.64
N VAL A 56 0.13 4.83 0.99
CA VAL A 56 0.19 4.59 -0.46
C VAL A 56 -0.51 3.28 -0.86
N ILE A 57 -0.35 2.22 -0.07
CA ILE A 57 -1.02 0.93 -0.31
C ILE A 57 -2.53 1.09 -0.13
N ILE A 58 -2.97 1.78 0.92
CA ILE A 58 -4.38 2.05 1.20
C ILE A 58 -5.03 2.85 0.07
N ASP A 59 -4.35 3.90 -0.42
CA ASP A 59 -4.84 4.72 -1.53
C ASP A 59 -4.97 3.92 -2.81
N PHE A 60 -4.01 3.01 -3.07
CA PHE A 60 -4.08 2.10 -4.20
C PHE A 60 -5.28 1.15 -4.10
N LEU A 61 -5.47 0.48 -2.96
CA LEU A 61 -6.59 -0.45 -2.74
C LEU A 61 -7.95 0.25 -2.88
N LYS A 62 -8.05 1.51 -2.46
CA LYS A 62 -9.26 2.32 -2.62
C LYS A 62 -9.52 2.72 -4.08
N ALA A 63 -8.47 2.95 -4.85
CA ALA A 63 -8.58 3.33 -6.26
C ALA A 63 -8.86 2.15 -7.19
N ASP A 64 -8.35 0.95 -6.85
CA ASP A 64 -8.54 -0.27 -7.63
C ASP A 64 -9.13 -1.41 -6.78
N PRO A 65 -10.46 -1.56 -6.76
CA PRO A 65 -11.15 -2.63 -6.04
C PRO A 65 -10.85 -4.05 -6.54
N THR A 66 -10.16 -4.21 -7.68
CA THR A 66 -9.73 -5.54 -8.16
C THR A 66 -8.56 -6.08 -7.34
N VAL A 67 -7.81 -5.19 -6.67
CA VAL A 67 -6.81 -5.56 -5.67
C VAL A 67 -7.45 -5.48 -4.30
N ASN A 68 -7.79 -6.65 -3.75
CA ASN A 68 -8.68 -6.75 -2.58
C ASN A 68 -8.18 -7.73 -1.52
N HIS A 69 -6.90 -8.12 -1.59
CA HIS A 69 -6.29 -9.00 -0.60
C HIS A 69 -4.87 -8.56 -0.27
N ILE A 70 -4.51 -8.66 1.01
CA ILE A 70 -3.19 -8.33 1.55
C ILE A 70 -2.66 -9.55 2.31
N GLU A 71 -1.48 -10.01 1.94
CA GLU A 71 -0.72 -10.96 2.75
C GLU A 71 0.31 -10.19 3.60
N LEU A 72 0.24 -10.37 4.92
CA LEU A 72 1.16 -9.76 5.88
C LEU A 72 2.05 -10.83 6.49
N ASP A 73 3.33 -10.81 6.11
CA ASP A 73 4.36 -11.70 6.67
C ASP A 73 5.23 -10.93 7.69
N GLY A 74 5.15 -11.35 8.95
CA GLY A 74 5.95 -10.82 10.05
C GLY A 74 7.37 -11.40 10.06
N HIS A 75 8.38 -10.53 10.12
CA HIS A 75 9.79 -10.94 10.18
C HIS A 75 10.54 -10.29 11.36
N SER A 76 11.50 -11.03 11.88
CA SER A 76 12.48 -10.60 12.88
C SER A 76 13.88 -10.93 12.39
N ASP A 77 14.91 -10.43 13.09
CA ASP A 77 16.27 -10.89 12.85
C ASP A 77 16.47 -12.38 13.22
N ASN A 78 17.61 -12.93 12.80
CA ASN A 78 18.01 -14.31 13.04
C ASN A 78 18.87 -14.49 14.31
N SER A 79 19.05 -13.43 15.09
CA SER A 79 19.88 -13.42 16.29
C SER A 79 19.03 -13.50 17.56
N GLY A 80 19.59 -13.99 18.65
CA GLY A 80 18.85 -14.06 19.92
C GLY A 80 17.85 -15.22 20.01
N ASN A 81 16.82 -15.04 20.86
CA ASN A 81 15.90 -16.12 21.22
C ASN A 81 14.79 -16.29 20.18
N ARG A 82 14.67 -17.52 19.64
CA ARG A 82 13.68 -17.86 18.61
C ARG A 82 12.23 -17.58 18.99
N LEU A 83 11.85 -17.83 20.25
CA LEU A 83 10.47 -17.60 20.72
C LEU A 83 10.18 -16.10 20.84
N THR A 84 11.14 -15.33 21.36
CA THR A 84 11.04 -13.86 21.41
C THR A 84 10.92 -13.27 20.01
N ASN A 85 11.73 -13.75 19.06
CA ASN A 85 11.72 -13.32 17.68
C ASN A 85 10.39 -13.63 16.98
N ARG A 86 9.85 -14.83 17.19
CA ARG A 86 8.55 -15.22 16.66
C ARG A 86 7.41 -14.37 17.23
N ASP A 87 7.43 -14.10 18.53
CA ASP A 87 6.43 -13.25 19.17
C ASP A 87 6.54 -11.79 18.69
N LEU A 88 7.75 -11.27 18.49
CA LEU A 88 7.96 -9.94 17.93
C LEU A 88 7.46 -9.83 16.48
N SER A 89 7.77 -10.82 15.64
CA SER A 89 7.25 -10.91 14.26
C SER A 89 5.73 -10.88 14.24
N ARG A 90 5.09 -11.65 15.12
CA ARG A 90 3.63 -11.65 15.29
C ARG A 90 3.10 -10.26 15.63
N ARG A 91 3.64 -9.62 16.67
CA ARG A 91 3.15 -8.33 17.14
C ARG A 91 3.32 -7.22 16.09
N ARG A 92 4.42 -7.25 15.33
CA ARG A 92 4.64 -6.31 14.21
C ARG A 92 3.62 -6.50 13.09
N ALA A 93 3.33 -7.74 12.71
CA ALA A 93 2.31 -8.02 11.71
C ALA A 93 0.92 -7.59 12.17
N LEU A 94 0.59 -7.80 13.45
CA LEU A 94 -0.65 -7.31 14.06
C LEU A 94 -0.73 -5.78 14.09
N ALA A 95 0.36 -5.08 14.41
CA ALA A 95 0.39 -3.62 14.39
C ALA A 95 0.10 -3.05 12.99
N VAL A 96 0.61 -3.70 11.94
CA VAL A 96 0.28 -3.35 10.55
C VAL A 96 -1.17 -3.68 10.22
N GLN A 97 -1.68 -4.84 10.62
CA GLN A 97 -3.09 -5.21 10.44
C GLN A 97 -4.02 -4.19 11.10
N ASP A 98 -3.75 -3.80 12.34
CA ASP A 98 -4.53 -2.82 13.09
C ASP A 98 -4.51 -1.45 12.40
N TYR A 99 -3.36 -1.04 11.87
CA TYR A 99 -3.26 0.19 11.07
C TYR A 99 -4.15 0.15 9.83
N LEU A 100 -4.09 -0.95 9.05
CA LEU A 100 -4.90 -1.11 7.85
C LEU A 100 -6.40 -1.12 8.17
N LYS A 101 -6.80 -1.83 9.23
CA LYS A 101 -8.19 -1.86 9.73
C LYS A 101 -8.68 -0.48 10.13
N ALA A 102 -7.85 0.29 10.85
CA ALA A 102 -8.19 1.66 11.26
C ALA A 102 -8.40 2.60 10.06
N HIS A 103 -7.84 2.27 8.88
CA HIS A 103 -8.00 3.04 7.65
C HIS A 103 -9.06 2.49 6.68
N GLY A 104 -9.88 1.55 7.16
CA GLY A 104 -11.05 1.04 6.46
C GLY A 104 -10.82 -0.20 5.61
N ILE A 105 -9.67 -0.88 5.75
CA ILE A 105 -9.45 -2.18 5.11
C ILE A 105 -10.15 -3.26 5.95
N PRO A 106 -11.11 -4.02 5.38
CA PRO A 106 -11.79 -5.08 6.11
C PRO A 106 -10.83 -6.20 6.54
N GLU A 107 -11.08 -6.81 7.71
CA GLU A 107 -10.21 -7.85 8.26
C GLU A 107 -10.16 -9.09 7.37
N GLU A 108 -11.27 -9.43 6.70
CA GLU A 108 -11.36 -10.53 5.74
C GLU A 108 -10.47 -10.36 4.50
N GLN A 109 -10.01 -9.14 4.23
CA GLN A 109 -9.06 -8.87 3.14
C GLN A 109 -7.59 -9.06 3.58
N ILE A 110 -7.33 -9.34 4.86
CA ILE A 110 -5.99 -9.39 5.42
C ILE A 110 -5.68 -10.79 5.95
N THR A 111 -4.69 -11.45 5.32
CA THR A 111 -4.12 -12.70 5.83
C THR A 111 -2.81 -12.42 6.55
N VAL A 112 -2.69 -12.85 7.81
CA VAL A 112 -1.48 -12.64 8.62
C VAL A 112 -0.71 -13.94 8.84
N ARG A 113 0.61 -13.91 8.65
CA ARG A 113 1.56 -15.03 8.86
C ARG A 113 2.83 -14.53 9.58
N PHE A 114 3.46 -15.38 10.41
CA PHE A 114 4.67 -15.06 11.21
C PHE A 114 5.33 -16.30 11.83
#